data_AF-A0A6B1DSS5-F1
#
_entry.id   AF-A0A6B1DSS5-F1
#
_cell.length_a   1.000
_cell.length_b   1.000
_cell.length_c   1.000
_cell.angle_alpha   90.00
_cell.angle_beta   90.00
_cell.angle_gamma   90.00
#
_symmetry.space_group_name_H-M   'P 1'
#
loop_
_entity.id
_entity.type
_entity.pdbx_description
1 polymer ?
#
loop_
_entity_poly.entity_id
_entity_poly.type
_entity_poly.pdbx_seq_one_letter_code
_entity_poly.pdbx_strand_id
1 'polypeptide(L)'
;MIQNRVAQYLVEKGYGHSTAIIFGTTLPLFQGLRNGDVDVTLEIWLSNLPETWDAAIEAEEVVLVDKTLVGDWQSAFVIPAYLQEQYPDLDSVEDLKNGNFKAFSPRPKAATRPVWCPA
;
A
#
# COMPACT_ATOMS: atom_id res chain seq x y z
N MET A 1 -2.77 5.83 9.42
CA MET A 1 -3.93 5.14 8.80
C MET A 1 -5.15 5.26 9.68
N ILE A 2 -6.32 5.58 9.11
CA ILE A 2 -7.55 5.86 9.88
C ILE A 2 -8.15 4.59 10.49
N GLN A 3 -8.14 3.48 9.75
CA GLN A 3 -8.66 2.19 10.18
C GLN A 3 -7.96 1.66 11.45
N ASN A 4 -6.63 1.83 11.56
CA ASN A 4 -5.89 1.48 12.77
C ASN A 4 -6.39 2.28 13.97
N ARG A 5 -6.66 3.57 13.80
CA ARG A 5 -7.13 4.41 14.91
C ARG A 5 -8.58 4.08 15.31
N VAL A 6 -9.42 3.71 14.34
CA VAL A 6 -10.79 3.24 14.61
C VAL A 6 -10.76 1.92 15.39
N ALA A 7 -9.99 0.93 14.94
CA ALA A 7 -9.86 -0.34 15.66
C ALA A 7 -9.27 -0.15 17.05
N GLN A 8 -8.24 0.69 17.18
CA GLN A 8 -7.66 1.04 18.46
C GLN A 8 -8.71 1.59 19.43
N TYR A 9 -9.52 2.55 18.98
CA TYR A 9 -10.59 3.12 19.79
C TYR A 9 -11.60 2.05 20.24
N LEU A 10 -11.99 1.14 19.34
CA LEU A 10 -12.91 0.05 19.66
C LEU A 10 -12.31 -0.91 20.69
N VAL A 11 -11.05 -1.30 20.53
CA VAL A 11 -10.36 -2.21 21.47
C VAL A 11 -10.19 -1.57 22.84
N GLU A 12 -9.79 -0.30 22.89
CA GLU A 12 -9.56 0.42 24.15
C GLU A 12 -10.87 0.78 24.88
N LYS A 13 -11.88 1.25 24.15
CA LYS A 13 -13.12 1.76 24.75
C LYS A 13 -14.26 0.74 24.77
N GLY A 14 -14.30 -0.17 23.81
CA GLY A 14 -15.31 -1.22 23.73
C GLY A 14 -14.93 -2.48 24.50
N TYR A 15 -13.65 -2.86 24.50
CA TYR A 15 -13.18 -4.12 25.10
C TYR A 15 -12.23 -3.94 26.29
N GLY A 16 -11.76 -2.71 26.57
CA GLY A 16 -10.97 -2.40 27.76
C GLY A 16 -9.50 -2.87 27.71
N HIS A 17 -8.97 -3.17 26.52
CA HIS A 17 -7.57 -3.57 26.37
C HIS A 17 -6.69 -2.37 26.01
N SER A 18 -5.49 -2.32 26.59
CA SER A 18 -4.44 -1.38 26.14
C SER A 18 -3.92 -1.78 24.77
N THR A 19 -3.54 -0.79 23.96
CA THR A 19 -3.03 -1.04 22.61
C THR A 19 -1.80 -0.19 22.32
N ALA A 20 -1.02 -0.59 21.31
CA ALA A 20 0.06 0.19 20.75
C ALA A 20 -0.03 0.19 19.21
N ILE A 21 0.49 1.24 18.57
CA ILE A 21 0.63 1.30 17.12
C ILE A 21 2.12 1.27 16.79
N ILE A 22 2.52 0.29 15.98
CA ILE A 22 3.88 0.17 15.46
C ILE A 22 3.88 0.67 14.02
N PHE A 23 4.78 1.60 13.71
CA PHE A 23 4.97 2.11 12.36
C PHE A 23 6.12 1.39 11.68
N GLY A 24 5.94 1.07 10.40
CA GLY A 24 6.94 0.38 9.61
C GLY A 24 6.51 0.24 8.16
N THR A 25 7.40 -0.33 7.36
CA THR A 25 7.10 -0.71 5.98
C THR A 25 6.39 -2.06 5.95
N THR A 26 5.67 -2.34 4.87
CA THR A 26 4.78 -3.51 4.75
C THR A 26 5.48 -4.83 5.06
N LEU A 27 6.67 -5.07 4.47
CA LEU A 27 7.41 -6.33 4.64
C LEU A 27 7.89 -6.57 6.08
N PRO A 28 8.60 -5.63 6.74
CA PRO A 28 8.97 -5.77 8.15
C PRO A 28 7.77 -5.92 9.09
N LEU A 29 6.68 -5.17 8.89
CA LEU A 29 5.48 -5.31 9.71
C LEU A 29 4.80 -6.67 9.51
N PHE A 30 4.78 -7.18 8.27
CA PHE A 30 4.25 -8.51 8.00
C PHE A 30 5.12 -9.61 8.63
N GLN A 31 6.44 -9.46 8.62
CA GLN A 31 7.32 -10.37 9.37
C GLN A 31 7.07 -10.29 10.88
N GLY A 32 6.85 -9.09 11.42
CA GLY A 32 6.46 -8.90 12.82
C GLY A 32 5.13 -9.59 13.15
N LEU A 33 4.16 -9.57 12.24
CA LEU A 33 2.90 -10.31 12.38
C LEU A 33 3.14 -11.82 12.47
N ARG A 34 3.94 -12.38 11.55
CA ARG A 34 4.29 -13.82 11.56
C ARG A 34 5.03 -14.25 12.83
N ASN A 35 5.86 -13.36 13.38
CA ASN A 35 6.64 -13.62 14.59
C ASN A 35 5.85 -13.38 15.89
N GLY A 36 4.66 -12.77 15.82
CA GLY A 36 3.89 -12.36 17.00
C GLY A 36 4.35 -11.05 17.65
N ASP A 37 5.22 -10.27 17.00
CA ASP A 37 5.59 -8.91 17.43
C ASP A 37 4.49 -7.88 17.13
N VAL A 38 3.59 -8.21 16.19
CA VAL A 38 2.39 -7.44 15.83
C VAL A 38 1.20 -8.39 15.93
N ASP A 39 0.18 -8.06 16.71
CA ASP A 39 -0.97 -8.94 16.88
C ASP A 39 -1.97 -8.86 15.71
N VAL A 40 -2.18 -7.66 15.17
CA VAL A 40 -3.19 -7.38 14.15
C VAL A 40 -2.68 -6.34 13.17
N THR A 41 -2.93 -6.59 11.89
CA THR A 41 -2.83 -5.56 10.83
C THR A 41 -4.16 -5.47 10.09
N LEU A 42 -4.54 -4.25 9.74
CA LEU A 42 -5.83 -3.96 9.09
C LEU A 42 -5.68 -3.57 7.62
N GLU A 43 -4.45 -3.51 7.13
CA GLU A 43 -4.15 -3.15 5.75
C GLU A 43 -3.00 -4.00 5.21
N ILE A 44 -3.35 -5.05 4.47
CA ILE A 44 -2.43 -5.81 3.62
C ILE A 44 -3.01 -5.85 2.21
N TRP A 45 -2.21 -5.40 1.25
CA TRP A 45 -2.50 -5.51 -0.18
C TRP A 45 -1.95 -6.85 -0.70
N LEU A 46 -2.77 -7.90 -0.64
CA LEU A 46 -2.36 -9.28 -0.93
C LEU A 46 -1.72 -9.45 -2.32
N SER A 47 -2.18 -8.69 -3.33
CA SER A 47 -1.61 -8.70 -4.68
C SER A 47 -0.13 -8.33 -4.74
N ASN A 48 0.36 -7.59 -3.74
CA ASN A 48 1.73 -7.10 -3.70
C ASN A 48 2.68 -8.11 -3.02
N LEU A 49 2.15 -9.10 -2.30
CA LEU A 49 2.90 -10.07 -1.50
C LEU A 49 2.33 -11.51 -1.59
N PRO A 50 1.96 -12.02 -2.78
CA PRO A 50 1.23 -13.28 -2.90
C PRO A 50 2.01 -14.46 -2.30
N GLU A 51 3.28 -14.64 -2.69
CA GLU A 51 4.11 -15.75 -2.21
C GLU A 51 4.37 -15.68 -0.70
N THR A 52 4.58 -14.48 -0.16
CA THR A 52 4.86 -14.30 1.28
C THR A 52 3.63 -14.55 2.13
N TRP A 53 2.46 -14.15 1.62
CA TRP A 53 1.18 -14.38 2.28
C TRP A 53 0.81 -15.87 2.29
N ASP A 54 0.89 -16.53 1.14
CA ASP A 54 0.52 -17.94 1.01
C ASP A 54 1.38 -18.82 1.92
N ALA A 55 2.70 -18.57 1.96
CA ALA A 55 3.60 -19.27 2.87
C ALA A 55 3.25 -19.07 4.36
N ALA A 56 2.78 -17.89 4.75
CA ALA A 56 2.41 -17.62 6.14
C ALA A 56 1.08 -18.29 6.54
N ILE A 57 0.13 -18.40 5.60
CA ILE A 57 -1.13 -19.14 5.79
C ILE A 57 -0.86 -20.64 5.89
N GLU A 58 -0.05 -21.20 4.99
CA GLU A 58 0.33 -22.62 5.01
C GLU A 58 1.06 -23.01 6.30
N ALA A 59 1.88 -22.10 6.83
CA ALA A 59 2.59 -22.29 8.10
C ALA A 59 1.70 -22.06 9.34
N GLU A 60 0.42 -21.70 9.17
CA GLU A 60 -0.51 -21.34 10.25
C GLU A 60 -0.01 -20.19 11.15
N GLU A 61 0.88 -19.34 10.64
CA GLU A 61 1.47 -18.21 11.37
C GLU A 61 0.55 -16.99 11.40
N VAL A 62 -0.36 -16.89 10.42
CA VAL A 62 -1.33 -15.80 10.30
C VAL A 62 -2.70 -16.36 9.96
N VAL A 63 -3.74 -15.61 10.30
CA VAL A 63 -5.13 -15.95 9.95
C VAL A 63 -5.80 -14.75 9.29
N LEU A 64 -6.53 -15.01 8.20
CA LEU A 64 -7.41 -14.00 7.59
C LEU A 64 -8.74 -13.99 8.33
N VAL A 65 -9.02 -12.90 9.06
CA VAL A 65 -10.30 -12.74 9.75
C VAL A 65 -11.40 -12.28 8.78
N ASP A 66 -11.19 -11.15 8.11
CA ASP A 66 -12.08 -10.63 7.07
C ASP A 66 -11.39 -9.51 6.27
N LYS A 67 -12.06 -9.01 5.22
CA LYS A 67 -11.62 -7.88 4.40
C LYS A 67 -12.20 -6.57 4.95
N THR A 68 -11.32 -5.69 5.44
CA THR A 68 -11.70 -4.37 5.98
C THR A 68 -12.10 -3.36 4.89
N LEU A 69 -11.60 -3.55 3.67
CA LEU A 69 -11.87 -2.71 2.51
C LEU A 69 -12.55 -3.57 1.43
N VAL A 70 -13.83 -3.31 1.16
CA VAL A 70 -14.64 -4.00 0.16
C VAL A 70 -14.87 -3.10 -1.08
N GLY A 71 -14.44 -3.57 -2.25
CA GLY A 71 -14.48 -2.79 -3.51
C GLY A 71 -13.34 -3.17 -4.47
N ASP A 72 -13.41 -2.67 -5.72
CA ASP A 72 -12.36 -2.83 -6.74
C ASP A 72 -11.22 -1.85 -6.49
N TRP A 73 -10.48 -2.06 -5.42
CA TRP A 73 -9.32 -1.25 -5.09
C TRP A 73 -8.18 -1.62 -6.04
N GLN A 74 -7.65 -0.63 -6.77
CA GLN A 74 -6.58 -0.83 -7.74
C GLN A 74 -5.45 0.16 -7.48
N SER A 75 -4.22 -0.34 -7.48
CA SER A 75 -3.04 0.49 -7.72
C SER A 75 -2.96 0.77 -9.21
N ALA A 76 -2.99 2.04 -9.60
CA ALA A 76 -2.93 2.46 -10.98
C ALA A 76 -1.94 3.61 -11.16
N PHE A 77 -1.41 3.73 -12.37
CA PHE A 77 -0.77 4.96 -12.80
C PHE A 77 -1.86 5.99 -13.07
N VAL A 78 -1.74 7.16 -12.45
CA VAL A 78 -2.70 8.26 -12.61
C VAL A 78 -1.96 9.51 -13.05
N ILE A 79 -2.57 10.27 -13.95
CA ILE A 79 -2.13 11.60 -14.31
C ILE A 79 -3.18 12.64 -13.93
N PRO A 80 -2.79 13.89 -13.61
CA PRO A 80 -3.76 14.96 -13.40
C PRO A 80 -4.58 15.22 -14.67
N ALA A 81 -5.86 15.58 -14.52
CA ALA A 81 -6.76 15.82 -15.65
C ALA A 81 -6.24 16.89 -16.63
N TYR A 82 -5.66 17.98 -16.12
CA TYR A 82 -5.07 19.03 -16.96
C TYR A 82 -3.92 18.51 -17.83
N LEU A 83 -3.27 17.41 -17.43
CA LEU A 83 -2.19 16.81 -18.18
C LEU A 83 -2.73 16.01 -19.36
N GLN A 84 -3.81 15.26 -19.14
CA GLN A 84 -4.54 14.58 -20.21
C GLN A 84 -5.05 15.57 -21.26
N GLU A 85 -5.55 16.73 -20.84
CA GLU A 85 -6.04 17.77 -21.76
C GLU A 85 -4.93 18.34 -22.66
N GLN A 86 -3.72 18.47 -22.14
CA GLN A 86 -2.55 18.93 -22.90
C GLN A 86 -1.95 17.84 -23.79
N TYR A 87 -2.09 16.59 -23.37
CA TYR A 87 -1.51 15.42 -24.01
C TYR A 87 -2.60 14.36 -24.22
N PRO A 88 -3.54 14.58 -25.14
CA PRO A 88 -4.67 13.66 -25.34
C PRO A 88 -4.24 12.26 -25.79
N ASP A 89 -3.05 12.15 -26.41
CA ASP A 89 -2.47 10.88 -26.85
C ASP A 89 -1.72 10.13 -25.74
N LEU A 90 -1.65 10.66 -24.50
CA LEU A 90 -1.07 9.98 -23.34
C LEU A 90 -2.16 9.16 -22.63
N ASP A 91 -2.47 7.98 -23.15
CA ASP A 91 -3.57 7.13 -22.65
C ASP A 91 -3.06 5.81 -22.04
N SER A 92 -1.80 5.45 -22.30
CA SER A 92 -1.14 4.28 -21.77
C SER A 92 0.19 4.62 -21.11
N VAL A 93 0.57 3.83 -20.10
CA VAL A 93 1.92 3.86 -19.50
C VAL A 93 3.00 3.64 -20.57
N GLU A 94 2.67 2.89 -21.62
CA GLU A 94 3.56 2.62 -22.73
C GLU A 94 3.91 3.87 -23.53
N ASP A 95 3.02 4.87 -23.59
CA ASP A 95 3.24 6.11 -24.34
C ASP A 95 4.40 6.92 -23.76
N LEU A 96 4.70 6.77 -22.47
CA LEU A 96 5.86 7.40 -21.82
C LEU A 96 7.21 6.99 -22.45
N LYS A 97 7.25 5.92 -23.23
CA LYS A 97 8.44 5.53 -24.01
C LYS A 97 8.69 6.47 -25.19
N ASN A 98 7.68 7.19 -25.66
CA ASN A 98 7.78 8.12 -26.78
C ASN A 98 8.59 9.36 -26.39
N GLY A 99 9.41 9.85 -27.34
CA GLY A 99 10.30 10.99 -27.13
C GLY A 99 9.60 12.28 -26.69
N ASN A 100 8.33 12.43 -27.07
CA ASN A 100 7.48 13.59 -26.78
C ASN A 100 7.15 13.72 -25.28
N PHE A 101 7.26 12.63 -24.51
CA PHE A 101 6.93 12.58 -23.08
C PHE A 101 8.17 12.51 -22.19
N LYS A 102 9.38 12.71 -22.74
CA LYS A 102 10.65 12.68 -21.98
C LYS A 102 10.69 13.68 -20.82
N ALA A 103 9.92 14.76 -20.89
CA ALA A 103 9.77 15.73 -19.81
C ALA A 103 9.12 15.12 -18.55
N PHE A 104 8.31 14.06 -18.70
CA PHE A 104 7.69 13.31 -17.60
C PHE A 104 8.61 12.24 -17.01
N SER A 105 9.83 12.08 -17.52
CA SER A 105 10.77 11.11 -16.97
C SER A 105 11.12 11.49 -15.52
N PRO A 106 10.85 10.63 -14.53
CA PRO A 106 11.01 10.94 -13.11
C PRO A 106 12.46 11.04 -12.64
N ARG A 107 13.45 10.95 -13.56
CA ARG A 107 14.86 11.16 -13.23
C ARG A 107 15.26 12.61 -13.53
N PRO A 108 15.30 13.50 -12.54
CA PRO A 108 16.04 14.74 -12.71
C PRO A 108 17.50 14.39 -12.97
N LYS A 109 18.10 15.01 -13.99
CA LYS A 109 19.53 14.84 -14.32
C LYS A 109 20.48 15.39 -13.24
N ALA A 110 19.98 15.91 -12.11
CA ALA A 110 20.81 16.34 -10.99
C ALA A 110 20.05 16.30 -9.65
N ALA A 111 20.66 15.63 -8.66
CA ALA A 111 20.57 15.85 -7.22
C ALA A 111 19.22 15.78 -6.45
N THR A 112 18.07 15.56 -7.08
CA THR A 112 16.81 15.33 -6.33
C THR A 112 16.29 13.91 -6.55
N ARG A 113 16.10 13.16 -5.46
CA ARG A 113 15.53 11.80 -5.49
C ARG A 113 14.07 11.90 -5.07
N PRO A 114 13.11 12.15 -5.98
CA PRO A 114 11.71 12.11 -5.62
C PRO A 114 11.34 10.67 -5.23
N VAL A 115 10.87 10.51 -4.00
CA VAL A 115 10.28 9.25 -3.51
C VAL A 115 8.81 9.26 -3.94
N TRP A 116 8.43 8.31 -4.78
CA TRP A 116 7.03 8.04 -5.08
C TRP A 116 6.54 6.99 -4.07
N CYS A 117 5.64 7.39 -3.19
CA CYS A 117 5.00 6.51 -2.22
C CYS A 117 3.61 6.17 -2.75
N PRO A 118 3.29 4.91 -3.11
CA PRO A 118 1.91 4.50 -3.15
C PRO A 118 1.41 4.40 -1.70
N ALA A 119 0.27 5.03 -1.43
CA ALA A 119 -0.60 4.62 -0.33
C ALA A 119 -1.28 3.31 -0.71
#